data_AF-A0A6N7LIS3-F1
#
_entry.id   AF-A0A6N7LIS3-F1
#
_cell.length_a   1.000
_cell.length_b   1.000
_cell.length_c   1.000
_cell.angle_alpha   90.00
_cell.angle_beta   90.00
_cell.angle_gamma   90.00
#
_symmetry.space_group_name_H-M   'P 1'
#
loop_
_entity.id
_entity.type
_entity.pdbx_description
1 polymer ?
#
loop_
_entity_poly.entity_id
_entity_poly.type
_entity_poly.pdbx_seq_one_letter_code
_entity_poly.pdbx_strand_id
1 'polypeptide(L)'
;MVEVLQGDLEDIEGRASARSERRWAHPFTLIRRLFGNAVFSSLTRRIVFFNLVALVVLVGGIMYLNQFREGLIDARVESLLTQGEIIAGAISASASVDTNSITIDPEKLLELQAGESITPLPNDEDLEFPIIQERVAPVLRRLISPTRTRARLFDADADLLLDSRHLYSGGQVLRFDLPPVDPETTGIADKLSMWLNRLLQPGDLPLYKEPPGGNGSIYPEVMNALTGVRGAVVRVTEKGELIVSVAVPVQRFRAVLGVLLLSTQAGDIDKIVHAERLAIIRVFGVAALVNVILSLLLSSTIANPLRRLSAAAIRVRRGGAKEREEIPDFSSRQDEIGNLSVALREMTTALYDRIAAIENFAADVSHELKNPLTSLRSAVETLPLARNDDSKKRLLDVIQHDVRRLDRLISDISDASRLDAELARSDAKKIDLEKLLGDLIDISRQIRSKKKPVLLDFVIDRKDNPRASFVVNGYELRIGQIVTNLIENARSFVPEQNGRIVVRLTRSRSRCIVYVEDNGPGIQAEDIDRIFERFYTDRPEGEDFGQNSGLGLSISRQIAEAHGGTLKAENIVGQGGHVTGARFILALPAEPHQ
;
A
#
# COMPACT_ATOMS: atom_id res chain seq x y z
N MET A 1 -38.79 56.51 38.30
CA MET A 1 -39.57 55.60 37.42
C MET A 1 -38.90 55.49 36.04
N VAL A 2 -37.59 55.29 36.07
CA VAL A 2 -36.60 54.97 35.03
C VAL A 2 -35.43 54.42 35.87
N GLU A 3 -34.75 53.36 35.43
CA GLU A 3 -33.69 52.59 36.14
C GLU A 3 -34.11 51.40 37.04
N VAL A 4 -34.96 50.47 36.58
CA VAL A 4 -34.98 49.07 37.12
C VAL A 4 -35.22 47.99 36.03
N LEU A 5 -35.25 48.33 34.74
CA LEU A 5 -35.54 47.34 33.67
C LEU A 5 -34.44 47.27 32.61
N GLN A 6 -33.19 47.15 33.04
CA GLN A 6 -32.03 47.07 32.14
C GLN A 6 -30.97 46.04 32.58
N GLY A 7 -31.32 45.09 33.45
CA GLY A 7 -30.40 44.08 33.99
C GLY A 7 -30.61 42.63 33.55
N ASP A 8 -31.76 42.28 32.94
CA ASP A 8 -32.15 40.86 32.76
C ASP A 8 -32.29 40.41 31.29
N LEU A 9 -31.62 41.08 30.36
CA LEU A 9 -31.66 40.71 28.92
C LEU A 9 -30.28 40.39 28.30
N GLU A 10 -29.19 40.47 29.05
CA GLU A 10 -27.84 40.13 28.55
C GLU A 10 -27.38 38.69 28.82
N ASP A 11 -28.14 37.89 29.59
CA ASP A 11 -27.71 36.51 29.96
C ASP A 11 -28.40 35.37 29.17
N ILE A 12 -29.13 35.70 28.08
CA ILE A 12 -29.77 34.69 27.21
C ILE A 12 -29.19 34.65 25.78
N GLU A 13 -28.31 35.58 25.40
CA GLU A 13 -27.63 35.53 24.09
C GLU A 13 -26.32 34.70 24.08
N GLY A 14 -25.89 34.15 25.23
CA GLY A 14 -24.63 33.41 25.36
C GLY A 14 -24.68 31.90 25.06
N ARG A 15 -25.83 31.29 24.72
CA ARG A 15 -25.95 29.81 24.65
C ARG A 15 -26.67 29.21 23.44
N ALA A 16 -26.81 29.93 22.32
CA ALA A 16 -27.46 29.37 21.12
C ALA A 16 -26.72 29.63 19.79
N SER A 17 -25.38 29.62 19.79
CA SER A 17 -24.58 29.69 18.55
C SER A 17 -23.58 28.53 18.37
N ALA A 18 -23.77 27.40 19.04
CA ALA A 18 -23.10 26.14 18.69
C ALA A 18 -23.80 25.47 17.49
N ARG A 19 -23.94 26.20 16.37
CA ARG A 19 -24.30 25.61 15.09
C ARG A 19 -23.05 24.95 14.54
N SER A 20 -23.13 23.63 14.34
CA SER A 20 -22.07 22.83 13.74
C SER A 20 -21.62 23.43 12.41
N GLU A 21 -20.52 24.16 12.41
CA GLU A 21 -19.74 24.35 11.20
C GLU A 21 -19.07 23.01 10.87
N ARG A 22 -19.83 22.16 10.16
CA ARG A 22 -19.25 21.12 9.32
C ARG A 22 -18.34 21.84 8.33
N ARG A 23 -17.05 21.87 8.65
CA ARG A 23 -15.98 22.27 7.73
C ARG A 23 -16.08 21.35 6.50
N TRP A 24 -16.81 21.78 5.49
CA TRP A 24 -16.68 21.25 4.14
C TRP A 24 -15.27 21.61 3.67
N ALA A 25 -14.33 20.71 3.94
CA ALA A 25 -13.04 20.74 3.29
C ALA A 25 -13.30 20.61 1.79
N HIS A 26 -13.11 21.70 1.04
CA HIS A 26 -13.14 21.66 -0.42
C HIS A 26 -12.31 20.46 -0.91
N PRO A 27 -12.85 19.59 -1.78
CA PRO A 27 -12.16 18.37 -2.23
C PRO A 27 -10.78 18.69 -2.84
N PHE A 28 -10.65 19.87 -3.46
CA PHE A 28 -9.39 20.38 -4.01
C PHE A 28 -8.28 20.63 -2.97
N THR A 29 -8.62 21.02 -1.73
CA THR A 29 -7.60 21.24 -0.68
C THR A 29 -7.09 19.92 -0.10
N LEU A 30 -7.96 18.91 -0.01
CA LEU A 30 -7.60 17.55 0.37
C LEU A 30 -6.68 16.92 -0.69
N ILE A 31 -7.04 17.07 -1.98
CA ILE A 31 -6.23 16.58 -3.11
C ILE A 31 -4.85 17.26 -3.11
N ARG A 32 -4.77 18.59 -2.94
CA ARG A 32 -3.47 19.28 -2.92
C ARG A 32 -2.57 18.85 -1.75
N ARG A 33 -3.13 18.59 -0.56
CA ARG A 33 -2.37 18.09 0.61
C ARG A 33 -1.95 16.63 0.46
N LEU A 34 -2.80 15.78 -0.10
CA LEU A 34 -2.53 14.35 -0.34
C LEU A 34 -1.46 14.16 -1.44
N PHE A 35 -1.57 14.92 -2.53
CA PHE A 35 -0.68 14.77 -3.69
C PHE A 35 0.62 15.55 -3.56
N GLY A 36 0.63 16.72 -2.89
CA GLY A 36 1.82 17.59 -2.80
C GLY A 36 3.05 16.91 -2.20
N ASN A 37 2.87 16.05 -1.19
CA ASN A 37 3.96 15.28 -0.59
C ASN A 37 4.13 13.87 -1.18
N ALA A 38 3.10 13.33 -1.86
CA ALA A 38 3.15 12.01 -2.46
C ALA A 38 3.96 12.00 -3.76
N VAL A 39 3.88 13.06 -4.58
CA VAL A 39 4.56 13.14 -5.89
C VAL A 39 6.10 13.07 -5.78
N PHE A 40 6.69 13.51 -4.67
CA PHE A 40 8.15 13.56 -4.50
C PHE A 40 8.77 12.33 -3.82
N SER A 41 7.97 11.42 -3.27
CA SER A 41 8.50 10.20 -2.63
C SER A 41 9.15 9.27 -3.67
N SER A 42 10.32 8.73 -3.35
CA SER A 42 11.04 7.77 -4.21
C SER A 42 10.21 6.51 -4.51
N LEU A 43 9.37 6.09 -3.56
CA LEU A 43 8.49 4.93 -3.71
C LEU A 43 7.34 5.21 -4.68
N THR A 44 6.69 6.38 -4.59
CA THR A 44 5.64 6.78 -5.53
C THR A 44 6.16 6.83 -6.95
N ARG A 45 7.35 7.43 -7.15
CA ARG A 45 8.01 7.49 -8.45
C ARG A 45 8.27 6.10 -9.01
N ARG A 46 8.72 5.15 -8.18
CA ARG A 46 8.90 3.75 -8.61
C ARG A 46 7.58 3.09 -9.01
N ILE A 47 6.52 3.21 -8.21
CA ILE A 47 5.20 2.61 -8.53
C ILE A 47 4.68 3.17 -9.86
N VAL A 48 4.67 4.48 -10.02
CA VAL A 48 4.23 5.14 -11.26
C VAL A 48 5.09 4.71 -12.44
N PHE A 49 6.42 4.67 -12.27
CA PHE A 49 7.36 4.28 -13.31
C PHE A 49 7.10 2.85 -13.80
N PHE A 50 7.00 1.86 -12.91
CA PHE A 50 6.78 0.47 -13.32
C PHE A 50 5.42 0.28 -14.00
N ASN A 51 4.36 0.91 -13.48
CA ASN A 51 3.04 0.86 -14.10
C ASN A 51 3.02 1.52 -15.49
N LEU A 52 3.75 2.63 -15.67
CA LEU A 52 3.84 3.31 -16.95
C LEU A 52 4.69 2.53 -17.96
N VAL A 53 5.80 1.92 -17.54
CA VAL A 53 6.64 1.08 -18.43
C VAL A 53 5.84 -0.10 -18.97
N ALA A 54 5.07 -0.80 -18.13
CA ALA A 54 4.23 -1.89 -18.58
C ALA A 54 3.20 -1.43 -19.63
N LEU A 55 2.59 -0.26 -19.42
CA LEU A 55 1.67 0.33 -20.38
C LEU A 55 2.36 0.69 -21.70
N VAL A 56 3.55 1.30 -21.64
CA VAL A 56 4.33 1.67 -22.82
C VAL A 56 4.75 0.44 -23.63
N VAL A 57 5.16 -0.64 -22.97
CA VAL A 57 5.49 -1.91 -23.64
C VAL A 57 4.26 -2.49 -24.33
N LEU A 58 3.10 -2.49 -23.66
CA LEU A 58 1.86 -2.99 -24.25
C LEU A 58 1.43 -2.16 -25.47
N VAL A 59 1.45 -0.82 -25.36
CA VAL A 59 1.16 0.10 -26.47
C VAL A 59 2.13 -0.14 -27.62
N GLY A 60 3.43 -0.21 -27.31
CA GLY A 60 4.49 -0.44 -28.29
C GLY A 60 4.30 -1.76 -29.03
N GLY A 61 3.94 -2.83 -28.32
CA GLY A 61 3.64 -4.13 -28.92
C GLY A 61 2.44 -4.07 -29.87
N ILE A 62 1.34 -3.42 -29.46
CA ILE A 62 0.15 -3.25 -30.32
C ILE A 62 0.49 -2.38 -31.55
N MET A 63 1.28 -1.33 -31.37
CA MET A 63 1.72 -0.48 -32.48
C MET A 63 2.67 -1.20 -33.45
N TYR A 64 3.42 -2.19 -32.96
CA TYR A 64 4.35 -2.97 -33.77
C TYR A 64 3.66 -4.07 -34.60
N LEU A 65 2.57 -4.66 -34.10
CA LEU A 65 1.84 -5.69 -34.81
C LEU A 65 1.18 -5.12 -36.09
N ASN A 66 1.79 -5.41 -37.24
CA ASN A 66 1.37 -4.95 -38.58
C ASN A 66 0.07 -5.59 -39.10
N GLN A 67 -0.59 -6.42 -38.30
CA GLN A 67 -1.74 -7.23 -38.72
C GLN A 67 -2.91 -6.40 -39.27
N PHE A 68 -3.15 -5.19 -38.72
CA PHE A 68 -4.20 -4.30 -39.23
C PHE A 68 -3.88 -3.71 -40.61
N ARG A 69 -2.60 -3.42 -40.87
CA ARG A 69 -2.17 -2.80 -42.13
C ARG A 69 -2.26 -3.79 -43.29
N GLU A 70 -1.82 -5.03 -43.07
CA GLU A 70 -1.90 -6.11 -44.06
C GLU A 70 -3.35 -6.40 -44.44
N GLY A 71 -4.25 -6.52 -43.45
CA GLY A 71 -5.68 -6.72 -43.71
C GLY A 71 -6.34 -5.58 -44.51
N LEU A 72 -5.96 -4.33 -44.25
CA LEU A 72 -6.45 -3.17 -45.01
C LEU A 72 -5.96 -3.18 -46.46
N ILE A 73 -4.71 -3.60 -46.70
CA ILE A 73 -4.14 -3.73 -48.04
C ILE A 73 -4.90 -4.81 -48.82
N ASP A 74 -5.09 -5.99 -48.23
CA ASP A 74 -5.78 -7.12 -48.88
C ASP A 74 -7.23 -6.78 -49.21
N ALA A 75 -7.97 -6.21 -48.26
CA ALA A 75 -9.34 -5.75 -48.49
C ALA A 75 -9.42 -4.68 -49.60
N ARG A 76 -8.41 -3.81 -49.69
CA ARG A 76 -8.35 -2.79 -50.74
C ARG A 76 -8.02 -3.39 -52.10
N VAL A 77 -7.11 -4.37 -52.17
CA VAL A 77 -6.79 -5.11 -53.40
C VAL A 77 -8.05 -5.82 -53.93
N GLU A 78 -8.77 -6.55 -53.07
CA GLU A 78 -9.99 -7.27 -53.45
C GLU A 78 -11.11 -6.32 -53.92
N SER A 79 -11.30 -5.20 -53.21
CA SER A 79 -12.24 -4.16 -53.61
C SER A 79 -11.92 -3.58 -54.98
N LEU A 80 -10.64 -3.32 -55.28
CA LEU A 80 -10.21 -2.78 -56.57
C LEU A 80 -10.29 -3.81 -57.70
N LEU A 81 -10.01 -5.09 -57.43
CA LEU A 81 -10.20 -6.18 -58.39
C LEU A 81 -11.67 -6.28 -58.80
N THR A 82 -12.58 -6.32 -57.83
CA THR A 82 -14.03 -6.39 -58.08
C THR A 82 -14.51 -5.17 -58.87
N GLN A 83 -14.06 -3.96 -58.49
CA GLN A 83 -14.39 -2.73 -59.22
C GLN A 83 -13.83 -2.77 -60.65
N GLY A 84 -12.59 -3.23 -60.81
CA GLY A 84 -11.94 -3.37 -62.10
C GLY A 84 -12.67 -4.33 -63.03
N GLU A 85 -13.18 -5.45 -62.52
CA GLU A 85 -13.98 -6.41 -63.31
C GLU A 85 -15.30 -5.84 -63.78
N ILE A 86 -16.02 -5.13 -62.91
CA ILE A 86 -17.27 -4.46 -63.27
C ILE A 86 -17.02 -3.40 -64.35
N ILE A 87 -15.98 -2.59 -64.18
CA ILE A 87 -15.63 -1.52 -65.13
C ILE A 87 -15.14 -2.13 -66.45
N ALA A 88 -14.25 -3.12 -66.42
CA ALA A 88 -13.74 -3.81 -67.61
C ALA A 88 -14.86 -4.51 -68.38
N GLY A 89 -15.82 -5.14 -67.68
CA GLY A 89 -17.02 -5.70 -68.30
C GLY A 89 -17.90 -4.64 -68.97
N ALA A 90 -18.08 -3.48 -68.32
CA ALA A 90 -18.82 -2.36 -68.91
C ALA A 90 -18.09 -1.76 -70.14
N ILE A 91 -16.77 -1.65 -70.10
CA ILE A 91 -15.95 -1.19 -71.23
C ILE A 91 -16.05 -2.19 -72.39
N SER A 92 -15.90 -3.49 -72.11
CA SER A 92 -16.04 -4.57 -73.10
C SER A 92 -17.42 -4.56 -73.78
N ALA A 93 -18.48 -4.28 -73.04
CA ALA A 93 -19.83 -4.14 -73.59
C ALA A 93 -20.00 -2.89 -74.47
N SER A 94 -19.22 -1.83 -74.23
CA SER A 94 -19.25 -0.59 -75.01
C SER A 94 -18.33 -0.61 -76.24
N ALA A 95 -17.35 -1.52 -76.29
CA ALA A 95 -16.53 -1.76 -77.46
C ALA A 95 -17.44 -2.30 -78.58
N SER A 96 -17.55 -1.57 -79.68
CA SER A 96 -18.40 -1.96 -80.82
C SER A 96 -17.72 -3.07 -81.62
N VAL A 97 -18.53 -3.90 -82.26
CA VAL A 97 -18.09 -4.59 -83.48
C VAL A 97 -18.54 -3.68 -84.60
N ASP A 98 -17.63 -3.03 -85.32
CA ASP A 98 -17.99 -2.43 -86.61
C ASP A 98 -18.03 -3.56 -87.65
N THR A 99 -19.03 -4.44 -87.55
CA THR A 99 -19.24 -5.57 -88.47
C THR A 99 -19.66 -5.14 -89.88
N ASN A 100 -19.57 -3.85 -90.21
CA ASN A 100 -20.20 -3.28 -91.40
C ASN A 100 -19.23 -2.74 -92.46
N SER A 101 -17.92 -2.89 -92.30
CA SER A 101 -17.01 -2.76 -93.44
C SER A 101 -16.88 -4.10 -94.14
N ILE A 102 -17.85 -4.43 -94.99
CA ILE A 102 -17.58 -5.37 -96.08
C ILE A 102 -16.61 -4.63 -97.01
N THR A 103 -15.31 -4.88 -96.85
CA THR A 103 -14.28 -4.33 -97.73
C THR A 103 -14.38 -5.06 -99.07
N ILE A 104 -15.20 -4.54 -99.99
CA ILE A 104 -15.26 -5.05 -101.35
C ILE A 104 -14.07 -4.46 -102.09
N ASP A 105 -13.08 -5.30 -102.37
CA ASP A 105 -11.89 -4.92 -103.12
C ASP A 105 -12.31 -4.46 -104.54
N PRO A 106 -12.13 -3.18 -104.90
CA PRO A 106 -12.67 -2.63 -106.16
C PRO A 106 -12.03 -3.27 -107.39
N GLU A 107 -10.83 -3.84 -107.27
CA GLU A 107 -10.18 -4.59 -108.35
C GLU A 107 -10.90 -5.92 -108.65
N LYS A 108 -11.40 -6.63 -107.63
CA LYS A 108 -12.17 -7.87 -107.81
C LYS A 108 -13.55 -7.64 -108.41
N LEU A 109 -14.13 -6.45 -108.24
CA LEU A 109 -15.38 -6.05 -108.91
C LEU A 109 -15.20 -5.87 -110.42
N LEU A 110 -14.00 -5.51 -110.88
CA LEU A 110 -13.69 -5.27 -112.29
C LEU A 110 -13.41 -6.56 -113.07
N GLU A 111 -13.14 -7.67 -112.39
CA GLU A 111 -12.89 -8.99 -113.00
C GLU A 111 -14.15 -9.81 -113.24
N LEU A 112 -15.32 -9.37 -112.74
CA LEU A 112 -16.58 -10.10 -112.85
C LEU A 112 -17.17 -10.06 -114.27
N GLN A 113 -17.42 -11.23 -114.86
CA GLN A 113 -18.19 -11.34 -116.10
C GLN A 113 -19.70 -11.41 -115.82
N ALA A 114 -20.52 -11.02 -116.80
CA ALA A 114 -21.98 -10.96 -116.66
C ALA A 114 -22.58 -12.32 -116.24
N GLY A 115 -23.02 -12.42 -114.98
CA GLY A 115 -23.62 -13.62 -114.39
C GLY A 115 -22.92 -14.13 -113.12
N GLU A 116 -21.75 -13.63 -112.77
CA GLU A 116 -21.05 -14.01 -111.52
C GLU A 116 -21.46 -13.13 -110.33
N SER A 117 -21.57 -13.76 -109.15
CA SER A 117 -21.82 -13.09 -107.87
C SER A 117 -20.68 -13.36 -106.90
N ILE A 118 -20.21 -12.32 -106.21
CA ILE A 118 -19.28 -12.45 -105.09
C ILE A 118 -20.07 -12.84 -103.84
N THR A 119 -19.81 -14.02 -103.28
CA THR A 119 -20.17 -14.34 -101.89
C THR A 119 -19.08 -13.77 -100.97
N PRO A 120 -19.39 -12.79 -100.11
CA PRO A 120 -18.42 -12.34 -99.12
C PRO A 120 -18.19 -13.47 -98.12
N LEU A 121 -16.98 -14.05 -98.09
CA LEU A 121 -16.55 -14.83 -96.94
C LEU A 121 -16.16 -13.84 -95.83
N PRO A 122 -16.54 -14.10 -94.57
CA PRO A 122 -15.93 -13.39 -93.45
C PRO A 122 -14.42 -13.71 -93.47
N ASN A 123 -13.58 -12.68 -93.61
CA ASN A 123 -12.18 -12.83 -93.23
C ASN A 123 -12.16 -12.94 -91.70
N ASP A 124 -11.87 -14.12 -91.16
CA ASP A 124 -11.60 -14.30 -89.73
C ASP A 124 -10.31 -13.60 -89.29
N GLU A 125 -9.47 -13.12 -90.22
CA GLU A 125 -8.18 -12.49 -89.93
C GLU A 125 -8.25 -11.01 -89.49
N ASP A 126 -9.37 -10.31 -89.70
CA ASP A 126 -9.48 -8.85 -89.45
C ASP A 126 -10.64 -8.46 -88.51
N LEU A 127 -11.04 -9.34 -87.57
CA LEU A 127 -11.90 -8.92 -86.45
C LEU A 127 -11.07 -8.25 -85.36
N GLU A 128 -10.42 -7.14 -85.71
CA GLU A 128 -9.90 -6.22 -84.70
C GLU A 128 -11.10 -5.55 -84.01
N PHE A 129 -11.18 -5.65 -82.69
CA PHE A 129 -12.20 -4.96 -81.88
C PHE A 129 -11.54 -3.78 -81.18
N PRO A 130 -11.23 -2.67 -81.89
CA PRO A 130 -10.52 -1.56 -81.29
C PRO A 130 -11.37 -0.91 -80.20
N ILE A 131 -10.72 -0.56 -79.09
CA ILE A 131 -11.33 0.21 -78.02
C ILE A 131 -11.46 1.66 -78.48
N ILE A 132 -12.65 2.05 -78.96
CA ILE A 132 -12.94 3.41 -79.42
C ILE A 132 -12.98 4.38 -78.22
N GLN A 133 -12.01 5.29 -78.15
CA GLN A 133 -11.80 6.21 -77.03
C GLN A 133 -13.03 7.09 -76.75
N GLU A 134 -13.71 7.58 -77.80
CA GLU A 134 -14.87 8.47 -77.69
C GLU A 134 -16.08 7.82 -77.01
N ARG A 135 -16.22 6.50 -77.14
CA ARG A 135 -17.33 5.73 -76.52
C ARG A 135 -17.00 5.29 -75.10
N VAL A 136 -15.73 4.98 -74.84
CA VAL A 136 -15.28 4.47 -73.53
C VAL A 136 -15.03 5.59 -72.53
N ALA A 137 -14.55 6.76 -72.95
CA ALA A 137 -14.23 7.88 -72.06
C ALA A 137 -15.42 8.35 -71.18
N PRO A 138 -16.66 8.51 -71.71
CA PRO A 138 -17.82 8.88 -70.87
C PRO A 138 -18.22 7.80 -69.85
N VAL A 139 -18.11 6.53 -70.22
CA VAL A 139 -18.42 5.37 -69.35
C VAL A 139 -17.39 5.28 -68.22
N LEU A 140 -16.11 5.35 -68.58
CA LEU A 140 -14.98 5.35 -67.66
C LEU A 140 -15.09 6.49 -66.65
N ARG A 141 -15.39 7.72 -67.13
CA ARG A 141 -15.60 8.90 -66.27
C ARG A 141 -16.72 8.68 -65.25
N ARG A 142 -17.87 8.14 -65.67
CA ARG A 142 -19.03 7.95 -64.78
C ARG A 142 -18.79 6.92 -63.68
N LEU A 143 -18.00 5.89 -63.98
CA LEU A 143 -17.72 4.80 -63.05
C LEU A 143 -16.59 5.14 -62.05
N ILE A 144 -15.63 5.99 -62.42
CA ILE A 144 -14.47 6.33 -61.58
C ILE A 144 -14.65 7.59 -60.75
N SER A 145 -15.47 8.55 -61.21
CA SER A 145 -15.70 9.80 -60.49
C SER A 145 -16.08 9.61 -59.00
N PRO A 146 -16.92 8.63 -58.60
CA PRO A 146 -17.26 8.43 -57.19
C PRO A 146 -16.21 7.66 -56.38
N THR A 147 -15.23 6.99 -56.99
CA THR A 147 -14.35 6.03 -56.30
C THR A 147 -13.00 6.60 -55.86
N ARG A 148 -12.68 7.86 -56.21
CA ARG A 148 -11.36 8.50 -55.97
C ARG A 148 -10.16 7.65 -56.44
N THR A 149 -10.36 6.75 -57.39
CA THR A 149 -9.31 5.92 -57.98
C THR A 149 -8.81 6.54 -59.28
N ARG A 150 -7.55 6.29 -59.63
CA ARG A 150 -7.03 6.61 -60.97
C ARG A 150 -7.13 5.37 -61.83
N ALA A 151 -7.79 5.47 -62.97
CA ALA A 151 -7.81 4.41 -63.96
C ALA A 151 -7.02 4.79 -65.20
N ARG A 152 -6.30 3.81 -65.73
CA ARG A 152 -5.61 3.88 -67.02
C ARG A 152 -6.05 2.71 -67.87
N LEU A 153 -6.43 2.99 -69.10
CA LEU A 153 -6.83 1.99 -70.07
C LEU A 153 -5.72 1.84 -71.10
N PHE A 154 -5.24 0.63 -71.28
CA PHE A 154 -4.21 0.28 -72.23
C PHE A 154 -4.80 -0.59 -73.35
N ASP A 155 -4.26 -0.47 -74.55
CA ASP A 155 -4.56 -1.34 -75.68
C ASP A 155 -3.86 -2.71 -75.53
N ALA A 156 -4.10 -3.63 -76.48
CA ALA A 156 -3.44 -4.92 -76.59
C ALA A 156 -1.90 -4.82 -76.64
N ASP A 157 -1.35 -3.75 -77.23
CA ASP A 157 0.09 -3.47 -77.30
C ASP A 157 0.66 -2.78 -76.04
N ALA A 158 -0.15 -2.64 -74.98
CA ALA A 158 0.18 -1.92 -73.75
C ALA A 158 0.37 -0.39 -73.91
N ASP A 159 -0.08 0.20 -75.02
CA ASP A 159 -0.10 1.64 -75.20
C ASP A 159 -1.29 2.29 -74.47
N LEU A 160 -1.05 3.45 -73.85
CA LEU A 160 -2.07 4.15 -73.06
C LEU A 160 -3.11 4.81 -73.98
N LEU A 161 -4.34 4.33 -73.90
CA LEU A 161 -5.49 4.89 -74.62
C LEU A 161 -6.15 6.02 -73.84
N LEU A 162 -6.39 5.81 -72.54
CA LEU A 162 -7.10 6.77 -71.69
C LEU A 162 -6.52 6.80 -70.27
N ASP A 163 -6.40 8.00 -69.70
CA ASP A 163 -6.04 8.20 -68.29
C ASP A 163 -7.09 9.08 -67.61
N SER A 164 -7.66 8.59 -66.52
CA SER A 164 -8.70 9.30 -65.77
C SER A 164 -8.23 10.61 -65.16
N ARG A 165 -6.91 10.81 -65.01
CA ARG A 165 -6.34 12.10 -64.59
C ARG A 165 -6.51 13.18 -65.66
N HIS A 166 -6.51 12.79 -66.93
CA HIS A 166 -6.59 13.67 -68.10
C HIS A 166 -7.98 13.68 -68.75
N LEU A 167 -8.92 12.83 -68.34
CA LEU A 167 -10.32 12.86 -68.83
C LEU A 167 -11.05 14.19 -68.56
N TYR A 168 -10.49 15.10 -67.76
CA TYR A 168 -11.01 16.43 -67.48
C TYR A 168 -10.53 17.51 -68.47
N SER A 169 -9.61 17.21 -69.39
CA SER A 169 -8.96 18.20 -70.27
C SER A 169 -9.63 18.41 -71.63
N GLY A 170 -10.90 18.02 -71.79
CA GLY A 170 -11.73 18.43 -72.92
C GLY A 170 -12.12 19.90 -72.84
N GLY A 171 -11.23 20.81 -73.22
CA GLY A 171 -11.57 22.18 -73.64
C GLY A 171 -11.56 23.32 -72.63
N GLN A 172 -11.14 23.11 -71.37
CA GLN A 172 -10.89 24.22 -70.43
C GLN A 172 -9.44 24.21 -69.95
N VAL A 173 -8.74 25.33 -70.16
CA VAL A 173 -7.40 25.58 -69.63
C VAL A 173 -7.50 25.59 -68.10
N LEU A 174 -7.08 24.50 -67.46
CA LEU A 174 -6.90 24.45 -66.01
C LEU A 174 -5.59 25.16 -65.69
N ARG A 175 -5.70 26.37 -65.14
CA ARG A 175 -4.62 26.97 -64.37
C ARG A 175 -4.47 26.10 -63.12
N PHE A 176 -3.39 25.34 -63.03
CA PHE A 176 -3.04 24.67 -61.78
C PHE A 176 -2.65 25.75 -60.78
N ASP A 177 -3.59 26.16 -59.92
CA ASP A 177 -3.16 26.66 -58.62
C ASP A 177 -2.50 25.45 -57.95
N LEU A 178 -1.18 25.55 -57.79
CA LEU A 178 -0.42 24.63 -56.96
C LEU A 178 -1.22 24.46 -55.66
N PRO A 179 -1.38 23.21 -55.14
CA PRO A 179 -1.97 23.05 -53.82
C PRO A 179 -1.23 24.01 -52.88
N PRO A 180 -1.94 24.70 -51.97
CA PRO A 180 -1.29 25.60 -51.04
C PRO A 180 -0.11 24.84 -50.45
N VAL A 181 1.07 25.47 -50.46
CA VAL A 181 2.21 24.95 -49.74
C VAL A 181 1.77 24.99 -48.29
N ASP A 182 1.19 23.89 -47.81
CA ASP A 182 0.98 23.70 -46.38
C ASP A 182 2.35 23.96 -45.77
N PRO A 183 2.50 25.01 -44.95
CA PRO A 183 3.79 25.26 -44.35
C PRO A 183 4.09 24.00 -43.54
N GLU A 184 5.08 23.22 -44.00
CA GLU A 184 5.66 22.12 -43.25
C GLU A 184 6.36 22.71 -42.02
N THR A 185 5.59 23.22 -41.06
CA THR A 185 6.04 23.22 -39.67
C THR A 185 5.96 21.77 -39.25
N THR A 186 6.98 20.99 -39.63
CA THR A 186 7.16 19.62 -39.15
C THR A 186 7.31 19.70 -37.63
N GLY A 187 6.19 19.55 -36.94
CA GLY A 187 6.15 19.51 -35.50
C GLY A 187 7.01 18.34 -35.02
N ILE A 188 7.42 18.37 -33.76
CA ILE A 188 8.10 17.24 -33.12
C ILE A 188 7.23 15.97 -33.26
N ALA A 189 5.90 16.13 -33.23
CA ALA A 189 4.93 15.07 -33.47
C ALA A 189 5.02 14.48 -34.90
N ASP A 190 5.15 15.33 -35.93
CA ASP A 190 5.24 14.86 -37.32
C ASP A 190 6.55 14.12 -37.55
N LYS A 191 7.68 14.65 -37.04
CA LYS A 191 8.99 13.98 -37.12
C LYS A 191 8.98 12.63 -36.40
N LEU A 192 8.36 12.56 -35.23
CA LEU A 192 8.20 11.32 -34.48
C LEU A 192 7.32 10.32 -35.25
N SER A 193 6.24 10.79 -35.86
CA SER A 193 5.35 9.95 -36.67
C SER A 193 6.03 9.39 -37.91
N MET A 194 6.84 10.20 -38.61
CA MET A 194 7.63 9.76 -39.77
C MET A 194 8.69 8.73 -39.37
N TRP A 195 9.39 8.96 -38.25
CA TRP A 195 10.36 8.00 -37.71
C TRP A 195 9.68 6.67 -37.33
N LEU A 196 8.55 6.74 -36.63
CA LEU A 196 7.79 5.57 -36.22
C LEU A 196 7.22 4.81 -37.44
N ASN A 197 6.70 5.53 -38.44
CA ASN A 197 6.24 4.94 -39.70
C ASN A 197 7.37 4.23 -40.43
N ARG A 198 8.57 4.82 -40.49
CA ARG A 198 9.74 4.22 -41.13
C ARG A 198 10.23 2.98 -40.38
N LEU A 199 10.14 2.97 -39.05
CA LEU A 199 10.48 1.80 -38.23
C LEU A 199 9.50 0.64 -38.42
N LEU A 200 8.24 0.95 -38.72
CA LEU A 200 7.13 -0.01 -38.83
C LEU A 200 6.77 -0.40 -40.28
N GLN A 201 7.40 0.22 -41.28
CA GLN A 201 7.17 -0.08 -42.70
C GLN A 201 7.71 -1.49 -43.05
N PRO A 202 6.95 -2.32 -43.80
CA PRO A 202 7.47 -3.57 -44.35
C PRO A 202 8.68 -3.32 -45.26
N GLY A 203 9.72 -4.13 -45.11
CA GLY A 203 11.05 -3.86 -45.67
C GLY A 203 11.21 -3.95 -47.20
N ASP A 204 10.26 -4.53 -47.94
CA ASP A 204 10.50 -4.98 -49.34
C ASP A 204 9.44 -4.53 -50.37
N LEU A 205 8.84 -3.35 -50.21
CA LEU A 205 7.89 -2.85 -51.21
C LEU A 205 8.61 -2.10 -52.36
N PRO A 206 8.30 -2.42 -53.64
CA PRO A 206 8.91 -1.75 -54.78
C PRO A 206 8.51 -0.26 -54.85
N LEU A 207 9.46 0.58 -55.25
CA LEU A 207 9.26 2.03 -55.42
C LEU A 207 8.37 2.32 -56.64
N TYR A 208 7.35 3.15 -56.44
CA TYR A 208 6.51 3.68 -57.51
C TYR A 208 7.29 4.74 -58.31
N LYS A 209 7.47 4.50 -59.61
CA LYS A 209 8.02 5.46 -60.57
C LYS A 209 6.99 5.69 -61.68
N GLU A 210 6.70 6.95 -61.99
CA GLU A 210 5.80 7.31 -63.10
C GLU A 210 6.63 7.50 -64.38
N PRO A 211 6.52 6.60 -65.38
CA PRO A 211 7.36 6.68 -66.56
C PRO A 211 6.86 7.77 -67.53
N PRO A 212 7.78 8.51 -68.19
CA PRO A 212 7.42 9.41 -69.27
C PRO A 212 6.92 8.60 -70.48
N GLY A 213 5.81 9.02 -71.09
CA GLY A 213 5.31 8.42 -72.34
C GLY A 213 4.24 7.34 -72.20
N GLY A 214 3.76 7.04 -70.98
CA GLY A 214 2.52 6.28 -70.80
C GLY A 214 2.56 4.78 -71.16
N ASN A 215 3.70 4.19 -71.50
CA ASN A 215 3.79 2.77 -71.85
C ASN A 215 3.44 1.86 -70.63
N GLY A 216 2.48 0.95 -70.83
CA GLY A 216 1.96 0.03 -69.83
C GLY A 216 2.87 -1.17 -69.52
N SER A 217 3.85 -1.47 -70.39
CA SER A 217 4.77 -2.62 -70.24
C SER A 217 5.67 -2.56 -68.99
N ILE A 218 5.82 -1.38 -68.40
CA ILE A 218 6.58 -1.15 -67.16
C ILE A 218 5.85 -1.71 -65.93
N TYR A 219 4.54 -1.95 -66.04
CA TYR A 219 3.72 -2.53 -64.98
C TYR A 219 3.58 -4.04 -65.20
N PRO A 220 4.24 -4.91 -64.40
CA PRO A 220 4.13 -6.35 -64.54
C PRO A 220 2.69 -6.86 -64.42
N GLU A 221 1.85 -6.19 -63.61
CA GLU A 221 0.44 -6.51 -63.49
C GLU A 221 -0.34 -6.25 -64.79
N VAL A 222 0.04 -5.24 -65.58
CA VAL A 222 -0.59 -4.94 -66.88
C VAL A 222 -0.22 -6.03 -67.89
N MET A 223 1.07 -6.41 -67.94
CA MET A 223 1.52 -7.50 -68.80
C MET A 223 0.86 -8.84 -68.43
N ASN A 224 0.71 -9.12 -67.13
CA ASN A 224 0.00 -10.31 -66.67
C ASN A 224 -1.49 -10.26 -67.08
N ALA A 225 -2.13 -9.10 -66.94
CA ALA A 225 -3.52 -8.91 -67.38
C ALA A 225 -3.68 -9.08 -68.90
N LEU A 226 -2.72 -8.68 -69.72
CA LEU A 226 -2.76 -8.94 -71.18
C LEU A 226 -2.82 -10.44 -71.53
N THR A 227 -2.29 -11.32 -70.67
CA THR A 227 -2.42 -12.79 -70.82
C THR A 227 -3.81 -13.32 -70.42
N GLY A 228 -4.65 -12.44 -69.88
CA GLY A 228 -6.01 -12.73 -69.44
C GLY A 228 -6.16 -13.03 -67.94
N VAL A 229 -5.09 -12.86 -67.14
CA VAL A 229 -5.10 -13.09 -65.69
C VAL A 229 -5.02 -11.77 -64.93
N ARG A 230 -5.98 -11.50 -64.03
CA ARG A 230 -5.96 -10.31 -63.17
C ARG A 230 -4.74 -10.29 -62.24
N GLY A 231 -4.15 -9.11 -62.01
CA GLY A 231 -2.95 -8.94 -61.19
C GLY A 231 -3.06 -7.75 -60.25
N ALA A 232 -2.40 -7.84 -59.10
CA ALA A 232 -2.31 -6.76 -58.13
C ALA A 232 -0.89 -6.60 -57.61
N VAL A 233 -0.44 -5.36 -57.45
CA VAL A 233 0.88 -5.03 -56.90
C VAL A 233 0.74 -3.85 -55.96
N VAL A 234 1.42 -3.94 -54.81
CA VAL A 234 1.51 -2.87 -53.82
C VAL A 234 2.87 -2.19 -53.97
N ARG A 235 2.88 -0.87 -54.07
CA ARG A 235 4.08 -0.05 -54.23
C ARG A 235 4.13 1.06 -53.20
N VAL A 236 5.32 1.64 -53.04
CA VAL A 236 5.56 2.76 -52.12
C VAL A 236 6.10 3.97 -52.89
N THR A 237 5.60 5.17 -52.61
CA THR A 237 6.14 6.41 -53.18
C THR A 237 7.48 6.78 -52.56
N GLU A 238 8.20 7.76 -53.15
CA GLU A 238 9.41 8.32 -52.53
C GLU A 238 9.17 8.90 -51.11
N LYS A 239 7.93 9.28 -50.81
CA LYS A 239 7.49 9.78 -49.50
C LYS A 239 7.13 8.66 -48.51
N GLY A 240 7.17 7.40 -48.91
CA GLY A 240 6.81 6.27 -48.04
C GLY A 240 5.31 5.94 -48.01
N GLU A 241 4.51 6.52 -48.91
CA GLU A 241 3.06 6.32 -48.97
C GLU A 241 2.70 5.10 -49.81
N LEU A 242 1.72 4.32 -49.36
CA LEU A 242 1.29 3.12 -50.08
C LEU A 242 0.40 3.48 -51.28
N ILE A 243 0.66 2.80 -52.39
CA ILE A 243 -0.18 2.80 -53.59
C ILE A 243 -0.50 1.34 -53.92
N VAL A 244 -1.79 1.02 -54.01
CA VAL A 244 -2.25 -0.27 -54.50
C VAL A 244 -2.68 -0.10 -55.95
N SER A 245 -2.13 -0.94 -56.84
CA SER A 245 -2.45 -0.98 -58.26
C SER A 245 -2.95 -2.36 -58.64
N VAL A 246 -4.06 -2.40 -59.38
CA VAL A 246 -4.74 -3.62 -59.83
C VAL A 246 -5.00 -3.52 -61.32
N ALA A 247 -4.59 -4.53 -62.07
CA ALA A 247 -4.81 -4.66 -63.50
C ALA A 247 -5.84 -5.76 -63.79
N VAL A 248 -6.86 -5.41 -64.56
CA VAL A 248 -7.94 -6.32 -64.98
C VAL A 248 -8.03 -6.32 -66.51
N PRO A 249 -8.07 -7.48 -67.17
CA PRO A 249 -8.21 -7.54 -68.61
C PRO A 249 -9.60 -7.12 -69.07
N VAL A 250 -9.66 -6.33 -70.14
CA VAL A 250 -10.89 -6.03 -70.86
C VAL A 250 -11.07 -7.11 -71.93
N GLN A 251 -11.94 -8.09 -71.67
CA GLN A 251 -12.11 -9.24 -72.56
C GLN A 251 -13.49 -9.30 -73.18
N ARG A 252 -13.56 -9.73 -74.44
CA ARG A 252 -14.81 -10.03 -75.14
C ARG A 252 -14.65 -11.33 -75.93
N PHE A 253 -15.61 -12.26 -75.80
CA PHE A 253 -15.56 -13.56 -76.47
C PHE A 253 -14.23 -14.33 -76.32
N ARG A 254 -13.57 -14.20 -75.15
CA ARG A 254 -12.24 -14.78 -74.82
C ARG A 254 -11.02 -14.11 -75.48
N ALA A 255 -11.20 -13.04 -76.26
CA ALA A 255 -10.11 -12.19 -76.72
C ALA A 255 -9.85 -11.05 -75.71
N VAL A 256 -8.58 -10.73 -75.46
CA VAL A 256 -8.18 -9.60 -74.61
C VAL A 256 -8.04 -8.36 -75.50
N LEU A 257 -8.90 -7.38 -75.30
CA LEU A 257 -8.93 -6.13 -76.09
C LEU A 257 -8.03 -5.05 -75.50
N GLY A 258 -7.60 -5.22 -74.26
CA GLY A 258 -6.80 -4.24 -73.54
C GLY A 258 -6.82 -4.50 -72.04
N VAL A 259 -6.25 -3.58 -71.27
CA VAL A 259 -6.14 -3.71 -69.81
C VAL A 259 -6.58 -2.44 -69.10
N LEU A 260 -7.42 -2.60 -68.09
CA LEU A 260 -7.78 -1.56 -67.16
C LEU A 260 -6.89 -1.65 -65.91
N LEU A 261 -6.05 -0.64 -65.70
CA LEU A 261 -5.24 -0.47 -64.50
C LEU A 261 -5.91 0.53 -63.55
N LEU A 262 -6.38 0.06 -62.41
CA LEU A 262 -6.87 0.88 -61.31
C LEU A 262 -5.77 1.09 -60.27
N SER A 263 -5.64 2.31 -59.76
CA SER A 263 -4.68 2.65 -58.69
C SER A 263 -5.32 3.56 -57.64
N THR A 264 -4.94 3.36 -56.38
CA THR A 264 -5.32 4.25 -55.27
C THR A 264 -4.55 5.56 -55.32
N GLN A 265 -5.03 6.58 -54.60
CA GLN A 265 -4.20 7.75 -54.33
C GLN A 265 -3.11 7.38 -53.32
N ALA A 266 -1.97 8.06 -53.42
CA ALA A 266 -0.90 7.89 -52.45
C ALA A 266 -1.38 8.29 -51.06
N GLY A 267 -1.16 7.43 -50.07
CA GLY A 267 -1.43 7.74 -48.66
C GLY A 267 -2.86 7.51 -48.19
N ASP A 268 -3.74 6.94 -49.02
CA ASP A 268 -5.13 6.64 -48.62
C ASP A 268 -5.19 5.64 -47.46
N ILE A 269 -4.42 4.54 -47.55
CA ILE A 269 -4.34 3.52 -46.49
C ILE A 269 -3.64 4.10 -45.26
N ASP A 270 -2.60 4.93 -45.47
CA ASP A 270 -1.84 5.55 -44.40
C ASP A 270 -2.70 6.47 -43.52
N LYS A 271 -3.62 7.24 -44.12
CA LYS A 271 -4.57 8.08 -43.38
C LYS A 271 -5.49 7.27 -42.46
N ILE A 272 -5.96 6.11 -42.93
CA ILE A 272 -6.82 5.21 -42.14
C ILE A 272 -6.01 4.65 -40.96
N VAL A 273 -4.81 4.12 -41.23
CA VAL A 273 -3.91 3.59 -40.19
C VAL A 273 -3.54 4.67 -39.16
N HIS A 274 -3.28 5.91 -39.60
CA HIS A 274 -3.00 7.03 -38.70
C HIS A 274 -4.18 7.36 -37.78
N ALA A 275 -5.40 7.37 -38.31
CA ALA A 275 -6.60 7.61 -37.51
C ALA A 275 -6.81 6.50 -36.46
N GLU A 276 -6.58 5.24 -36.83
CA GLU A 276 -6.66 4.10 -35.91
C GLU A 276 -5.58 4.17 -34.81
N ARG A 277 -4.32 4.45 -35.17
CA ARG A 277 -3.23 4.64 -34.21
C ARG A 277 -3.53 5.76 -33.22
N LEU A 278 -4.10 6.87 -33.70
CA LEU A 278 -4.49 7.97 -32.82
C LEU A 278 -5.60 7.57 -31.85
N ALA A 279 -6.56 6.74 -32.27
CA ALA A 279 -7.58 6.18 -31.38
C ALA A 279 -6.96 5.30 -30.29
N ILE A 280 -6.01 4.43 -30.65
CA ILE A 280 -5.25 3.61 -29.72
C ILE A 280 -4.50 4.49 -28.71
N ILE A 281 -3.75 5.49 -29.17
CA ILE A 281 -3.02 6.44 -28.31
C ILE A 281 -3.96 7.17 -27.36
N ARG A 282 -5.16 7.58 -27.79
CA ARG A 282 -6.15 8.24 -26.92
C ARG A 282 -6.64 7.32 -25.82
N VAL A 283 -7.02 6.09 -26.14
CA VAL A 283 -7.46 5.09 -25.15
C VAL A 283 -6.35 4.82 -24.14
N PHE A 284 -5.12 4.64 -24.62
CA PHE A 284 -3.96 4.43 -23.75
C PHE A 284 -3.57 5.68 -22.95
N GLY A 285 -3.79 6.88 -23.48
CA GLY A 285 -3.60 8.13 -22.75
C GLY A 285 -4.56 8.26 -21.56
N VAL A 286 -5.83 7.89 -21.76
CA VAL A 286 -6.81 7.80 -20.66
C VAL A 286 -6.40 6.73 -19.65
N ALA A 287 -6.00 5.54 -20.11
CA ALA A 287 -5.52 4.47 -19.24
C ALA A 287 -4.28 4.89 -18.42
N ALA A 288 -3.33 5.61 -19.04
CA ALA A 288 -2.15 6.16 -18.39
C ALA A 288 -2.55 7.16 -17.29
N LEU A 289 -3.47 8.07 -17.59
CA LEU A 289 -3.97 9.05 -16.62
C LEU A 289 -4.62 8.36 -15.42
N VAL A 290 -5.50 7.40 -15.65
CA VAL A 290 -6.15 6.61 -14.58
C VAL A 290 -5.10 5.86 -13.75
N ASN A 291 -4.13 5.20 -14.40
CA ASN A 291 -3.05 4.50 -13.71
C ASN A 291 -2.20 5.43 -12.83
N VAL A 292 -1.88 6.63 -13.30
CA VAL A 292 -1.14 7.64 -12.53
C VAL A 292 -1.96 8.07 -11.31
N ILE A 293 -3.24 8.39 -11.49
CA ILE A 293 -4.14 8.78 -10.39
C ILE A 293 -4.23 7.66 -9.34
N LEU A 294 -4.48 6.41 -9.77
CA LEU A 294 -4.58 5.26 -8.88
C LEU A 294 -3.27 5.01 -8.12
N SER A 295 -2.14 5.10 -8.81
CA SER A 295 -0.80 4.95 -8.20
C SER A 295 -0.53 6.02 -7.13
N LEU A 296 -0.95 7.26 -7.39
CA LEU A 296 -0.82 8.37 -6.44
C LEU A 296 -1.74 8.18 -5.23
N LEU A 297 -2.98 7.72 -5.44
CA LEU A 297 -3.90 7.38 -4.37
C LEU A 297 -3.31 6.29 -3.48
N LEU A 298 -2.92 5.14 -4.03
CA LEU A 298 -2.31 4.03 -3.28
C LEU A 298 -1.07 4.47 -2.48
N SER A 299 -0.21 5.28 -3.10
CA SER A 299 0.97 5.80 -2.41
C SER A 299 0.61 6.71 -1.23
N SER A 300 -0.38 7.59 -1.41
CA SER A 300 -0.84 8.51 -0.38
C SER A 300 -1.59 7.82 0.77
N THR A 301 -2.41 6.81 0.47
CA THR A 301 -3.30 6.15 1.43
C THR A 301 -2.61 5.03 2.19
N ILE A 302 -1.69 4.29 1.56
CA ILE A 302 -1.05 3.10 2.14
C ILE A 302 0.43 3.34 2.40
N ALA A 303 1.19 3.67 1.35
CA ALA A 303 2.64 3.60 1.40
C ALA A 303 3.27 4.68 2.29
N ASN A 304 2.76 5.91 2.23
CA ASN A 304 3.27 7.03 3.01
C ASN A 304 3.06 6.88 4.53
N PRO A 305 1.84 6.57 5.03
CA PRO A 305 1.62 6.28 6.45
C PRO A 305 2.52 5.15 6.97
N LEU A 306 2.61 4.04 6.22
CA LEU A 306 3.44 2.90 6.60
C LEU A 306 4.92 3.28 6.70
N ARG A 307 5.43 4.08 5.75
CA ARG A 307 6.80 4.60 5.80
C ARG A 307 7.04 5.49 7.01
N ARG A 308 6.06 6.32 7.39
CA ARG A 308 6.17 7.20 8.57
C ARG A 308 6.21 6.39 9.87
N LEU A 309 5.36 5.37 10.00
CA LEU A 309 5.38 4.45 11.14
C LEU A 309 6.72 3.69 11.23
N SER A 310 7.18 3.13 10.11
CA SER A 310 8.47 2.43 10.05
C SER A 310 9.64 3.35 10.41
N ALA A 311 9.65 4.58 9.90
CA ALA A 311 10.68 5.55 10.25
C ALA A 311 10.65 5.93 11.74
N ALA A 312 9.45 6.12 12.32
CA ALA A 312 9.30 6.37 13.75
C ALA A 312 9.78 5.19 14.60
N ALA A 313 9.42 3.96 14.25
CA ALA A 313 9.90 2.76 14.94
C ALA A 313 11.44 2.62 14.89
N ILE A 314 12.06 2.93 13.75
CA ILE A 314 13.53 2.92 13.62
C ILE A 314 14.15 4.00 14.51
N ARG A 315 13.51 5.16 14.64
CA ARG A 315 13.98 6.23 15.53
C ARG A 315 13.80 5.87 16.99
N VAL A 316 12.66 5.29 17.41
CA VAL A 316 12.49 4.74 18.77
C VAL A 316 13.56 3.68 19.09
N ARG A 317 13.92 2.83 18.13
CA ARG A 317 14.98 1.83 18.33
C ARG A 317 16.39 2.44 18.47
N ARG A 318 16.66 3.57 17.81
CA ARG A 318 18.00 4.21 17.77
C ARG A 318 18.16 5.35 18.79
N GLY A 319 17.08 6.05 19.09
CA GLY A 319 17.02 7.12 20.08
C GLY A 319 17.02 6.50 21.48
N GLY A 320 17.92 6.97 22.33
CA GLY A 320 17.89 6.63 23.75
C GLY A 320 16.68 7.26 24.45
N ALA A 321 16.40 6.84 25.68
CA ALA A 321 15.26 7.26 26.49
C ALA A 321 15.08 8.78 26.70
N LYS A 322 16.08 9.61 26.33
CA LYS A 322 16.06 11.08 26.48
C LYS A 322 15.20 11.81 25.44
N GLU A 323 15.01 11.27 24.24
CA GLU A 323 14.10 11.82 23.24
C GLU A 323 12.94 10.84 23.08
N ARG A 324 11.86 11.08 23.82
CA ARG A 324 10.60 10.34 23.68
C ARG A 324 9.99 10.67 22.31
N GLU A 325 10.41 9.92 21.30
CA GLU A 325 9.87 10.03 19.95
C GLU A 325 8.44 9.49 19.92
N GLU A 326 7.51 10.35 19.52
CA GLU A 326 6.11 9.98 19.40
C GLU A 326 5.86 9.20 18.11
N ILE A 327 5.28 8.01 18.25
CA ILE A 327 4.73 7.27 17.12
C ILE A 327 3.59 8.09 16.51
N PRO A 328 3.58 8.36 15.19
CA PRO A 328 2.50 9.11 14.55
C PRO A 328 1.12 8.53 14.86
N ASP A 329 0.13 9.40 15.12
CA ASP A 329 -1.24 8.98 15.38
C ASP A 329 -2.09 8.84 14.13
N PHE A 330 -2.53 7.61 13.89
CA PHE A 330 -3.47 7.24 12.85
C PHE A 330 -4.74 6.59 13.42
N SER A 331 -5.05 6.78 14.70
CA SER A 331 -6.26 6.30 15.39
C SER A 331 -7.57 6.69 14.69
N SER A 332 -7.58 7.83 14.01
CA SER A 332 -8.72 8.29 13.20
C SER A 332 -9.00 7.41 11.98
N ARG A 333 -8.06 6.55 11.58
CA ARG A 333 -8.25 5.58 10.49
C ARG A 333 -8.85 4.29 11.04
N GLN A 334 -9.93 3.82 10.42
CA GLN A 334 -10.57 2.55 10.74
C GLN A 334 -10.06 1.41 9.84
N ASP A 335 -8.75 1.34 9.63
CA ASP A 335 -8.09 0.31 8.82
C ASP A 335 -6.95 -0.35 9.60
N GLU A 336 -6.30 -1.35 9.00
CA GLU A 336 -5.18 -2.08 9.60
C GLU A 336 -4.00 -1.16 9.94
N ILE A 337 -3.83 -0.05 9.21
CA ILE A 337 -2.79 0.94 9.47
C ILE A 337 -3.10 1.73 10.74
N GLY A 338 -4.37 2.08 10.97
CA GLY A 338 -4.84 2.67 12.23
C GLY A 338 -4.59 1.73 13.42
N ASN A 339 -5.02 0.48 13.32
CA ASN A 339 -4.80 -0.52 14.37
C ASN A 339 -3.30 -0.74 14.67
N LEU A 340 -2.47 -0.81 13.63
CA LEU A 340 -1.02 -0.93 13.77
C LEU A 340 -0.41 0.29 14.48
N SER A 341 -0.88 1.49 14.15
CA SER A 341 -0.44 2.74 14.79
C SER A 341 -0.75 2.75 16.28
N VAL A 342 -1.94 2.31 16.67
CA VAL A 342 -2.35 2.20 18.08
C VAL A 342 -1.49 1.15 18.81
N ALA A 343 -1.39 -0.06 18.28
CA ALA A 343 -0.62 -1.14 18.90
C ALA A 343 0.88 -0.77 19.07
N LEU A 344 1.49 -0.13 18.05
CA LEU A 344 2.88 0.31 18.11
C LEU A 344 3.09 1.42 19.16
N ARG A 345 2.11 2.33 19.32
CA ARG A 345 2.12 3.36 20.36
C ARG A 345 2.04 2.74 21.74
N GLU A 346 1.07 1.86 21.98
CA GLU A 346 0.89 1.18 23.27
C GLU A 346 2.16 0.41 23.68
N MET A 347 2.76 -0.35 22.75
CA MET A 347 4.03 -1.05 22.99
C MET A 347 5.16 -0.08 23.33
N THR A 348 5.25 1.05 22.62
CA THR A 348 6.30 2.06 22.84
C THR A 348 6.13 2.76 24.20
N THR A 349 4.90 3.11 24.57
CA THR A 349 4.57 3.68 25.89
C THR A 349 4.92 2.70 27.00
N ALA A 350 4.49 1.45 26.90
CA ALA A 350 4.80 0.42 27.90
C ALA A 350 6.32 0.20 28.06
N LEU A 351 7.08 0.30 26.95
CA LEU A 351 8.54 0.25 27.00
C LEU A 351 9.14 1.45 27.75
N TYR A 352 8.68 2.67 27.47
CA TYR A 352 9.16 3.86 28.16
C TYR A 352 8.81 3.85 29.65
N ASP A 353 7.61 3.42 30.02
CA ASP A 353 7.19 3.28 31.42
C ASP A 353 8.09 2.28 32.16
N ARG A 354 8.44 1.17 31.51
CA ARG A 354 9.37 0.18 32.07
C ARG A 354 10.78 0.73 32.23
N ILE A 355 11.30 1.47 31.25
CA ILE A 355 12.62 2.09 31.35
C ILE A 355 12.64 3.10 32.50
N ALA A 356 11.62 3.96 32.59
CA ALA A 356 11.51 4.94 33.68
C ALA A 356 11.44 4.26 35.06
N ALA A 357 10.71 3.16 35.17
CA ALA A 357 10.67 2.37 36.41
C ALA A 357 12.04 1.79 36.80
N ILE A 358 12.83 1.34 35.81
CA ILE A 358 14.21 0.84 36.03
C ILE A 358 15.14 1.99 36.45
N GLU A 359 15.05 3.14 35.79
CA GLU A 359 15.88 4.32 36.12
C GLU A 359 15.60 4.83 37.53
N ASN A 360 14.32 4.96 37.91
CA ASN A 360 13.91 5.35 39.26
C ASN A 360 14.40 4.32 40.29
N PHE A 361 14.23 3.02 40.02
CA PHE A 361 14.76 1.97 40.90
C PHE A 361 16.27 2.07 41.11
N ALA A 362 17.04 2.29 40.04
CA ALA A 362 18.49 2.42 40.13
C ALA A 362 18.93 3.66 40.93
N ALA A 363 18.19 4.77 40.80
CA ALA A 363 18.41 5.97 41.60
C ALA A 363 18.16 5.69 43.09
N ASP A 364 17.01 5.09 43.42
CA ASP A 364 16.64 4.78 44.80
C ASP A 364 17.66 3.83 45.47
N VAL A 365 18.06 2.77 44.77
CA VAL A 365 19.10 1.83 45.23
C VAL A 365 20.42 2.55 45.48
N SER A 366 20.81 3.47 44.60
CA SER A 366 22.05 4.23 44.76
C SER A 366 22.02 5.12 46.00
N HIS A 367 20.89 5.76 46.30
CA HIS A 367 20.72 6.56 47.51
C HIS A 367 20.78 5.70 48.78
N GLU A 368 20.07 4.57 48.79
CA GLU A 368 19.98 3.70 49.96
C GLU A 368 21.27 2.92 50.25
N LEU A 369 22.11 2.65 49.25
CA LEU A 369 23.46 2.13 49.46
C LEU A 369 24.43 3.20 49.96
N LYS A 370 24.30 4.45 49.49
CA LYS A 370 25.22 5.56 49.84
C LYS A 370 25.11 5.95 51.31
N ASN A 371 23.92 5.87 51.90
CA ASN A 371 23.65 6.22 53.30
C ASN A 371 24.48 5.38 54.31
N PRO A 372 24.33 4.04 54.37
CA PRO A 372 25.12 3.20 55.28
C PRO A 372 26.61 3.21 54.93
N LEU A 373 26.99 3.35 53.65
CA LEU A 373 28.40 3.45 53.27
C LEU A 373 29.06 4.74 53.77
N THR A 374 28.31 5.84 53.81
CA THR A 374 28.78 7.11 54.37
C THR A 374 28.89 7.04 55.89
N SER A 375 27.89 6.46 56.57
CA SER A 375 27.92 6.20 58.01
C SER A 375 29.09 5.29 58.42
N LEU A 376 29.29 4.19 57.70
CA LEU A 376 30.43 3.27 57.89
C LEU A 376 31.76 3.97 57.77
N ARG A 377 31.94 4.77 56.70
CA ARG A 377 33.17 5.53 56.49
C ARG A 377 33.41 6.51 57.64
N SER A 378 32.41 7.28 58.06
CA SER A 378 32.53 8.20 59.19
C SER A 378 32.86 7.47 60.49
N ALA A 379 32.25 6.32 60.75
CA ALA A 379 32.52 5.53 61.94
C ALA A 379 33.95 4.95 61.93
N VAL A 380 34.41 4.43 60.79
CA VAL A 380 35.76 3.89 60.61
C VAL A 380 36.82 4.98 60.71
N GLU A 381 36.59 6.17 60.14
CA GLU A 381 37.49 7.33 60.24
C GLU A 381 37.57 7.89 61.67
N THR A 382 36.47 7.79 62.43
CA THR A 382 36.39 8.30 63.80
C THR A 382 36.88 7.30 64.85
N LEU A 383 36.88 6.00 64.53
CA LEU A 383 37.28 4.93 65.47
C LEU A 383 38.70 5.12 66.06
N PRO A 384 39.74 5.52 65.28
CA PRO A 384 41.06 5.81 65.83
C PRO A 384 41.11 7.02 66.78
N LEU A 385 40.16 7.96 66.64
CA LEU A 385 40.09 9.20 67.42
C LEU A 385 39.35 9.01 68.76
N ALA A 386 38.63 7.90 68.93
CA ALA A 386 37.86 7.60 70.14
C ALA A 386 38.79 7.25 71.33
N ARG A 387 38.71 8.05 72.40
CA ARG A 387 39.60 7.96 73.57
C ARG A 387 39.14 7.01 74.68
N ASN A 388 37.84 6.71 74.74
CA ASN A 388 37.23 5.84 75.74
C ASN A 388 36.68 4.57 75.09
N ASP A 389 36.66 3.47 75.85
CA ASP A 389 36.22 2.17 75.34
C ASP A 389 34.72 2.16 75.02
N ASP A 390 33.92 2.97 75.71
CA ASP A 390 32.49 3.12 75.41
C ASP A 390 32.24 3.73 74.02
N SER A 391 32.98 4.75 73.60
CA SER A 391 32.79 5.33 72.25
C SER A 391 33.33 4.40 71.16
N LYS A 392 34.43 3.68 71.42
CA LYS A 392 34.91 2.64 70.49
C LYS A 392 33.86 1.56 70.30
N LYS A 393 33.24 1.09 71.39
CA LYS A 393 32.18 0.10 71.35
C LYS A 393 30.98 0.60 70.54
N ARG A 394 30.53 1.84 70.78
CA ARG A 394 29.44 2.45 69.98
C ARG A 394 29.76 2.54 68.49
N LEU A 395 30.98 2.96 68.12
CA LEU A 395 31.38 3.03 66.72
C LEU A 395 31.47 1.64 66.06
N LEU A 396 31.97 0.64 66.79
CA LEU A 396 31.97 -0.76 66.34
C LEU A 396 30.54 -1.31 66.18
N ASP A 397 29.64 -0.94 67.07
CA ASP A 397 28.22 -1.32 66.99
C ASP A 397 27.56 -0.69 65.76
N VAL A 398 27.83 0.60 65.47
CA VAL A 398 27.39 1.28 64.24
C VAL A 398 27.93 0.57 63.00
N ILE A 399 29.22 0.22 62.97
CA ILE A 399 29.84 -0.49 61.85
C ILE A 399 29.17 -1.85 61.63
N GLN A 400 29.02 -2.67 62.67
CA GLN A 400 28.37 -3.98 62.55
C GLN A 400 26.92 -3.86 62.12
N HIS A 401 26.22 -2.86 62.64
CA HIS A 401 24.84 -2.58 62.29
C HIS A 401 24.71 -2.24 60.80
N ASP A 402 25.50 -1.31 60.28
CA ASP A 402 25.42 -0.86 58.89
C ASP A 402 25.90 -1.93 57.89
N VAL A 403 26.86 -2.78 58.25
CA VAL A 403 27.24 -3.95 57.45
C VAL A 403 26.08 -4.94 57.32
N ARG A 404 25.40 -5.27 58.44
CA ARG A 404 24.21 -6.15 58.40
C ARG A 404 23.08 -5.52 57.59
N ARG A 405 22.93 -4.20 57.65
CA ARG A 405 21.94 -3.47 56.85
C ARG A 405 22.24 -3.58 55.36
N LEU A 406 23.50 -3.37 54.95
CA LEU A 406 23.92 -3.51 53.56
C LEU A 406 23.71 -4.94 53.02
N ASP A 407 24.06 -5.96 53.80
CA ASP A 407 23.90 -7.37 53.41
C ASP A 407 22.43 -7.74 53.15
N ARG A 408 21.52 -7.26 54.02
CA ARG A 408 20.08 -7.42 53.82
C ARG A 408 19.57 -6.65 52.60
N LEU A 409 19.99 -5.40 52.43
CA LEU A 409 19.55 -4.57 51.29
C LEU A 409 20.00 -5.17 49.95
N ILE A 410 21.23 -5.68 49.86
CA ILE A 410 21.75 -6.37 48.67
C ILE A 410 20.96 -7.66 48.41
N SER A 411 20.66 -8.44 49.46
CA SER A 411 19.87 -9.66 49.34
C SER A 411 18.46 -9.37 48.83
N ASP A 412 17.77 -8.36 49.40
CA ASP A 412 16.43 -7.95 48.99
C ASP A 412 16.39 -7.46 47.53
N ILE A 413 17.41 -6.70 47.10
CA ILE A 413 17.54 -6.25 45.70
C ILE A 413 17.77 -7.44 44.76
N SER A 414 18.65 -8.37 45.14
CA SER A 414 18.93 -9.58 44.37
C SER A 414 17.67 -10.43 44.21
N ASP A 415 16.90 -10.60 45.27
CA ASP A 415 15.67 -11.39 45.27
C ASP A 415 14.55 -10.73 44.47
N ALA A 416 14.42 -9.40 44.56
CA ALA A 416 13.49 -8.63 43.73
C ALA A 416 13.84 -8.74 42.23
N SER A 417 15.12 -8.64 41.87
CA SER A 417 15.58 -8.78 40.48
C SER A 417 15.40 -10.19 39.93
N ARG A 418 15.56 -11.22 40.77
CA ARG A 418 15.34 -12.63 40.38
C ARG A 418 13.86 -12.98 40.19
N LEU A 419 12.95 -12.31 40.88
CA LEU A 419 11.52 -12.59 40.86
C LEU A 419 10.97 -12.61 39.43
N ASP A 420 11.22 -11.57 38.63
CA ASP A 420 10.73 -11.44 37.25
C ASP A 420 11.16 -12.62 36.37
N ALA A 421 12.40 -13.09 36.54
CA ALA A 421 12.94 -14.19 35.74
C ALA A 421 12.45 -15.57 36.19
N GLU A 422 12.07 -15.74 37.46
CA GLU A 422 11.47 -16.98 37.97
C GLU A 422 10.00 -17.11 37.59
N LEU A 423 9.23 -16.01 37.69
CA LEU A 423 7.83 -15.94 37.28
C LEU A 423 7.67 -16.25 35.78
N ALA A 424 8.62 -15.83 34.95
CA ALA A 424 8.59 -16.08 33.50
C ALA A 424 9.01 -17.50 33.09
N ARG A 425 9.71 -18.26 33.95
CA ARG A 425 10.30 -19.57 33.61
C ARG A 425 9.64 -20.76 34.27
N SER A 426 8.89 -20.55 35.35
CA SER A 426 8.31 -21.62 36.16
C SER A 426 6.80 -21.70 35.94
N ASP A 427 6.23 -22.90 35.91
CA ASP A 427 4.77 -23.05 35.84
C ASP A 427 4.14 -22.88 37.23
N ALA A 428 3.04 -22.13 37.31
CA ALA A 428 2.24 -22.00 38.52
C ALA A 428 1.64 -23.36 38.91
N LYS A 429 1.74 -23.72 40.20
CA LYS A 429 1.21 -24.98 40.75
C LYS A 429 0.04 -24.71 41.68
N LYS A 430 -0.81 -25.72 41.85
CA LYS A 430 -1.87 -25.72 42.88
C LYS A 430 -1.23 -25.78 44.26
N ILE A 431 -1.54 -24.81 45.11
CA ILE A 431 -0.98 -24.64 46.45
C ILE A 431 -2.14 -24.61 47.44
N ASP A 432 -2.07 -25.46 48.46
CA ASP A 432 -2.97 -25.41 49.61
C ASP A 432 -2.48 -24.37 50.61
N LEU A 433 -3.17 -23.22 50.68
CA LEU A 433 -2.80 -22.14 51.59
C LEU A 433 -2.95 -22.53 53.06
N GLU A 434 -3.86 -23.44 53.40
CA GLU A 434 -4.03 -23.86 54.80
C GLU A 434 -2.76 -24.54 55.29
N LYS A 435 -2.22 -25.46 54.47
CA LYS A 435 -0.98 -26.16 54.77
C LYS A 435 0.23 -25.22 54.76
N LEU A 436 0.37 -24.39 53.72
CA LEU A 436 1.49 -23.46 53.59
C LEU A 436 1.54 -22.47 54.78
N LEU A 437 0.41 -21.86 55.12
CA LEU A 437 0.34 -20.91 56.24
C LEU A 437 0.59 -21.62 57.59
N GLY A 438 0.06 -22.82 57.77
CA GLY A 438 0.31 -23.65 58.95
C GLY A 438 1.81 -23.87 59.17
N ASP A 439 2.50 -24.40 58.15
CA ASP A 439 3.94 -24.69 58.18
C ASP A 439 4.77 -23.42 58.47
N LEU A 440 4.44 -22.29 57.82
CA LEU A 440 5.14 -21.01 58.02
C LEU A 440 4.93 -20.41 59.42
N ILE A 441 3.71 -20.52 59.95
CA ILE A 441 3.38 -20.00 61.28
C ILE A 441 4.00 -20.87 62.38
N ASP A 442 4.07 -22.19 62.18
CA ASP A 442 4.81 -23.11 63.07
C ASP A 442 6.30 -22.73 63.15
N ILE A 443 6.94 -22.50 62.00
CA ILE A 443 8.33 -22.03 61.94
C ILE A 443 8.46 -20.68 62.65
N SER A 444 7.58 -19.73 62.35
CA SER A 444 7.60 -18.38 62.94
C SER A 444 7.42 -18.38 64.45
N ARG A 445 6.65 -19.32 65.01
CA ARG A 445 6.50 -19.52 66.46
C ARG A 445 7.79 -20.01 67.14
N GLN A 446 8.59 -20.82 66.44
CA GLN A 446 9.85 -21.36 66.96
C GLN A 446 10.97 -20.31 66.99
N ILE A 447 10.91 -19.32 66.10
CA ILE A 447 11.82 -18.16 66.09
C ILE A 447 11.47 -17.22 67.26
N ARG A 448 11.71 -17.65 68.50
CA ARG A 448 11.68 -16.76 69.67
C ARG A 448 12.81 -15.75 69.53
N SER A 449 12.47 -14.51 69.23
CA SER A 449 13.41 -13.40 69.43
C SER A 449 13.72 -13.35 70.92
N LYS A 450 15.01 -13.42 71.30
CA LYS A 450 15.45 -13.35 72.71
C LYS A 450 14.99 -12.08 73.45
N LYS A 451 14.39 -11.10 72.74
CA LYS A 451 14.05 -9.77 73.26
C LYS A 451 12.54 -9.49 73.44
N LYS A 452 11.62 -10.07 72.64
CA LYS A 452 10.17 -9.76 72.69
C LYS A 452 9.29 -11.03 72.53
N PRO A 453 8.57 -11.50 73.56
CA PRO A 453 7.64 -12.62 73.43
C PRO A 453 6.35 -12.15 72.75
N VAL A 454 6.05 -12.70 71.57
CA VAL A 454 4.86 -12.37 70.76
C VAL A 454 3.98 -13.60 70.63
N LEU A 455 2.67 -13.46 70.88
CA LEU A 455 1.66 -14.49 70.65
C LEU A 455 1.25 -14.47 69.17
N LEU A 456 1.46 -15.58 68.46
CA LEU A 456 1.10 -15.74 67.05
C LEU A 456 -0.02 -16.78 66.93
N ASP A 457 -1.23 -16.31 66.65
CA ASP A 457 -2.42 -17.15 66.47
C ASP A 457 -2.72 -17.38 64.99
N PHE A 458 -3.07 -18.62 64.63
CA PHE A 458 -3.58 -18.97 63.30
C PHE A 458 -5.05 -19.36 63.39
N VAL A 459 -5.91 -18.67 62.65
CA VAL A 459 -7.36 -18.87 62.65
C VAL A 459 -7.84 -19.15 61.24
N ILE A 460 -8.56 -20.25 61.05
CA ILE A 460 -9.19 -20.58 59.77
C ILE A 460 -10.68 -20.32 59.90
N ASP A 461 -11.20 -19.36 59.15
CA ASP A 461 -12.62 -19.05 59.14
C ASP A 461 -13.33 -19.89 58.06
N ARG A 462 -14.07 -20.91 58.52
CA ARG A 462 -14.89 -21.79 57.69
C ARG A 462 -16.39 -21.52 57.82
N LYS A 463 -16.80 -20.36 58.38
CA LYS A 463 -18.20 -20.06 58.73
C LYS A 463 -19.20 -20.33 57.61
N ASP A 464 -18.84 -20.06 56.35
CA ASP A 464 -19.76 -20.20 55.21
C ASP A 464 -19.71 -21.58 54.53
N ASN A 465 -18.62 -22.34 54.67
CA ASN A 465 -18.48 -23.67 54.06
C ASN A 465 -17.42 -24.55 54.77
N PRO A 466 -17.84 -25.58 55.51
CA PRO A 466 -16.93 -26.51 56.19
C PRO A 466 -15.99 -27.32 55.26
N ARG A 467 -16.32 -27.41 53.96
CA ARG A 467 -15.51 -28.07 52.92
C ARG A 467 -14.79 -27.07 52.01
N ALA A 468 -14.68 -25.81 52.40
CA ALA A 468 -13.90 -24.82 51.65
C ALA A 468 -12.46 -25.31 51.49
N SER A 469 -12.04 -25.47 50.24
CA SER A 469 -10.63 -25.73 49.89
C SER A 469 -9.94 -24.38 49.78
N PHE A 470 -8.74 -24.21 50.32
CA PHE A 470 -7.98 -22.95 50.22
C PHE A 470 -6.89 -23.04 49.15
N VAL A 471 -7.23 -23.62 48.01
CA VAL A 471 -6.29 -23.82 46.90
C VAL A 471 -6.21 -22.59 45.99
N VAL A 472 -4.97 -22.17 45.71
CA VAL A 472 -4.62 -21.10 44.76
C VAL A 472 -3.58 -21.60 43.77
N ASN A 473 -3.52 -21.02 42.58
CA ASN A 473 -2.44 -21.27 41.64
C ASN A 473 -1.32 -20.24 41.83
N GLY A 474 -0.08 -20.70 41.96
CA GLY A 474 1.05 -19.80 42.16
C GLY A 474 2.39 -20.49 42.41
N TYR A 475 3.30 -19.73 43.03
CA TYR A 475 4.60 -20.21 43.49
C TYR A 475 4.66 -20.20 45.01
N GLU A 476 4.74 -21.39 45.60
CA GLU A 476 4.64 -21.62 47.05
C GLU A 476 5.66 -20.78 47.83
N LEU A 477 6.91 -20.76 47.37
CA LEU A 477 7.99 -19.99 47.99
C LEU A 477 7.71 -18.47 47.99
N ARG A 478 7.08 -17.95 46.93
CA ARG A 478 6.81 -16.51 46.76
C ARG A 478 5.60 -16.08 47.57
N ILE A 479 4.55 -16.89 47.61
CA ILE A 479 3.41 -16.65 48.50
C ILE A 479 3.86 -16.72 49.97
N GLY A 480 4.71 -17.69 50.31
CA GLY A 480 5.32 -17.78 51.63
C GLY A 480 6.14 -16.54 51.99
N GLN A 481 6.90 -16.00 51.05
CA GLN A 481 7.67 -14.76 51.23
C GLN A 481 6.77 -13.56 51.60
N ILE A 482 5.60 -13.40 50.97
CA ILE A 482 4.63 -12.36 51.36
C ILE A 482 4.26 -12.51 52.83
N VAL A 483 3.85 -13.71 53.23
CA VAL A 483 3.33 -13.97 54.58
C VAL A 483 4.42 -13.77 55.63
N THR A 484 5.63 -14.27 55.39
CA THR A 484 6.78 -14.06 56.27
C THR A 484 7.07 -12.58 56.43
N ASN A 485 7.10 -11.82 55.33
CA ASN A 485 7.33 -10.37 55.37
C ASN A 485 6.26 -9.64 56.20
N LEU A 486 4.98 -10.02 56.05
CA LEU A 486 3.88 -9.43 56.82
C LEU A 486 3.99 -9.77 58.31
N ILE A 487 4.35 -11.01 58.66
CA ILE A 487 4.54 -11.43 60.05
C ILE A 487 5.73 -10.71 60.67
N GLU A 488 6.86 -10.60 59.98
CA GLU A 488 8.05 -9.87 60.47
C GLU A 488 7.78 -8.37 60.62
N ASN A 489 7.00 -7.79 59.71
CA ASN A 489 6.53 -6.42 59.85
C ASN A 489 5.67 -6.26 61.11
N ALA A 490 4.66 -7.11 61.29
CA ALA A 490 3.81 -7.10 62.48
C ALA A 490 4.62 -7.27 63.78
N ARG A 491 5.59 -8.21 63.83
CA ARG A 491 6.47 -8.43 64.99
C ARG A 491 7.31 -7.21 65.37
N SER A 492 7.59 -6.33 64.41
CA SER A 492 8.35 -5.12 64.66
C SER A 492 7.54 -4.04 65.39
N PHE A 493 6.23 -3.97 65.16
CA PHE A 493 5.36 -2.89 65.65
C PHE A 493 4.49 -3.28 66.86
N VAL A 494 4.42 -4.57 67.20
CA VAL A 494 3.70 -5.01 68.40
C VAL A 494 4.38 -4.54 69.71
N PRO A 495 3.60 -4.25 70.77
CA PRO A 495 4.14 -3.87 72.07
C PRO A 495 5.03 -4.96 72.69
N GLU A 496 6.00 -4.57 73.52
CA GLU A 496 6.90 -5.53 74.19
C GLU A 496 6.18 -6.46 75.17
N GLN A 497 5.11 -5.96 75.79
CA GLN A 497 4.23 -6.70 76.68
C GLN A 497 2.91 -6.95 75.96
N ASN A 498 2.45 -8.21 75.94
CA ASN A 498 1.21 -8.63 75.29
C ASN A 498 1.15 -8.39 73.76
N GLY A 499 2.29 -8.43 73.07
CA GLY A 499 2.30 -8.41 71.60
C GLY A 499 1.55 -9.60 71.02
N ARG A 500 0.59 -9.34 70.13
CA ARG A 500 -0.28 -10.35 69.51
C ARG A 500 -0.37 -10.12 68.01
N ILE A 501 -0.21 -11.20 67.26
CA ILE A 501 -0.38 -11.26 65.82
C ILE A 501 -1.38 -12.37 65.51
N VAL A 502 -2.40 -12.07 64.71
CA VAL A 502 -3.41 -13.03 64.29
C VAL A 502 -3.37 -13.15 62.78
N VAL A 503 -3.08 -14.35 62.29
CA VAL A 503 -3.19 -14.69 60.87
C VAL A 503 -4.53 -15.39 60.66
N ARG A 504 -5.43 -14.77 59.89
CA ARG A 504 -6.75 -15.34 59.57
C ARG A 504 -6.84 -15.71 58.11
N LEU A 505 -7.15 -16.98 57.81
CA LEU A 505 -7.45 -17.45 56.47
C LEU A 505 -8.97 -17.56 56.28
N THR A 506 -9.51 -16.92 55.24
CA THR A 506 -10.91 -17.04 54.84
C THR A 506 -11.03 -17.23 53.33
N ARG A 507 -12.20 -17.70 52.87
CA ARG A 507 -12.51 -17.88 51.46
C ARG A 507 -13.80 -17.15 51.11
N SER A 508 -13.71 -16.24 50.14
CA SER A 508 -14.86 -15.72 49.41
C SER A 508 -15.12 -16.57 48.16
N ARG A 509 -16.24 -16.36 47.46
CA ARG A 509 -16.66 -17.20 46.31
C ARG A 509 -15.57 -17.40 45.26
N SER A 510 -14.76 -16.38 45.00
CA SER A 510 -13.72 -16.39 43.95
C SER A 510 -12.30 -16.11 44.46
N ARG A 511 -12.10 -15.90 45.77
CA ARG A 511 -10.80 -15.49 46.32
C ARG A 511 -10.53 -16.12 47.69
N CYS A 512 -9.28 -16.53 47.91
CA CYS A 512 -8.75 -16.84 49.23
C CYS A 512 -8.16 -15.55 49.81
N ILE A 513 -8.54 -15.20 51.04
CA ILE A 513 -8.12 -13.97 51.70
C ILE A 513 -7.36 -14.33 52.97
N VAL A 514 -6.14 -13.82 53.09
CA VAL A 514 -5.28 -13.93 54.26
C VAL A 514 -5.22 -12.56 54.92
N TYR A 515 -5.66 -12.49 56.17
CA TYR A 515 -5.49 -11.33 57.03
C TYR A 515 -4.30 -11.55 57.94
N VAL A 516 -3.42 -10.56 58.05
CA VAL A 516 -2.38 -10.50 59.08
C VAL A 516 -2.67 -9.28 59.93
N GLU A 517 -3.11 -9.52 61.16
CA GLU A 517 -3.55 -8.49 62.12
C GLU A 517 -2.54 -8.40 63.26
N ASP A 518 -2.16 -7.19 63.65
CA ASP A 518 -1.33 -6.93 64.82
C ASP A 518 -2.05 -6.00 65.82
N ASN A 519 -1.53 -5.94 67.05
CA ASN A 519 -2.00 -5.00 68.08
C ASN A 519 -1.04 -3.83 68.32
N GLY A 520 -0.32 -3.40 67.27
CA GLY A 520 0.56 -2.25 67.30
C GLY A 520 -0.19 -0.91 67.26
N PRO A 521 0.53 0.22 67.07
CA PRO A 521 -0.07 1.57 67.02
C PRO A 521 -0.95 1.80 65.78
N GLY A 522 -0.93 0.89 64.81
CA GLY A 522 -1.55 1.07 63.50
C GLY A 522 -0.70 1.90 62.55
N ILE A 523 -1.30 2.31 61.43
CA ILE A 523 -0.66 3.06 60.35
C ILE A 523 -1.26 4.48 60.32
N GLN A 524 -0.45 5.53 60.15
CA GLN A 524 -1.00 6.88 59.98
C GLN A 524 -1.87 6.96 58.73
N ALA A 525 -3.01 7.67 58.79
CA ALA A 525 -3.99 7.67 57.72
C ALA A 525 -3.42 8.20 56.39
N GLU A 526 -2.49 9.16 56.45
CA GLU A 526 -1.81 9.72 55.28
C GLU A 526 -0.83 8.75 54.61
N ASP A 527 -0.39 7.71 55.32
CA ASP A 527 0.70 6.84 54.91
C ASP A 527 0.26 5.44 54.49
N ILE A 528 -1.02 5.07 54.65
CA ILE A 528 -1.56 3.74 54.33
C ILE A 528 -1.22 3.28 52.90
N ASP A 529 -1.26 4.19 51.93
CA ASP A 529 -0.90 3.87 50.55
C ASP A 529 0.62 3.90 50.30
N ARG A 530 1.33 4.75 51.06
CA ARG A 530 2.77 4.99 50.93
C ARG A 530 3.63 3.88 51.55
N ILE A 531 3.12 3.11 52.51
CA ILE A 531 3.87 1.99 53.13
C ILE A 531 4.32 0.91 52.13
N PHE A 532 3.74 0.89 50.93
CA PHE A 532 4.08 -0.03 49.85
C PHE A 532 5.00 0.59 48.80
N GLU A 533 5.33 1.88 48.92
CA GLU A 533 6.39 2.51 48.15
C GLU A 533 7.74 1.88 48.54
N ARG A 534 8.66 1.82 47.58
CA ARG A 534 9.99 1.24 47.82
C ARG A 534 10.77 2.12 48.78
N PHE A 535 11.49 1.49 49.70
CA PHE A 535 12.36 2.15 50.68
C PHE A 535 11.64 3.08 51.67
N TYR A 536 10.30 3.04 51.71
CA TYR A 536 9.52 3.79 52.67
C TYR A 536 9.62 3.16 54.07
N THR A 537 9.77 3.99 55.10
CA THR A 537 9.71 3.59 56.51
C THR A 537 9.22 4.75 57.39
N ASP A 538 8.23 4.51 58.24
CA ASP A 538 7.66 5.50 59.18
C ASP A 538 7.93 5.10 60.65
N ARG A 539 9.20 4.91 61.00
CA ARG A 539 9.57 4.47 62.36
C ARG A 539 10.09 5.65 63.20
N PRO A 540 9.60 5.84 64.44
CA PRO A 540 10.09 6.88 65.34
C PRO A 540 11.60 6.77 65.61
N GLU A 541 12.27 7.90 65.81
CA GLU A 541 13.69 7.97 66.14
C GLU A 541 13.95 7.28 67.51
N GLY A 542 14.53 6.07 67.49
CA GLY A 542 14.96 5.37 68.70
C GLY A 542 14.76 3.85 68.72
N GLU A 543 13.89 3.28 67.88
CA GLU A 543 13.74 1.82 67.73
C GLU A 543 14.57 1.29 66.56
N ASP A 544 15.59 0.46 66.85
CA ASP A 544 16.44 -0.34 65.93
C ASP A 544 16.31 0.03 64.43
N PHE A 545 16.80 1.23 64.11
CA PHE A 545 16.75 1.82 62.78
C PHE A 545 17.72 1.07 61.85
N GLY A 546 17.23 0.07 61.12
CA GLY A 546 18.02 -0.71 60.16
C GLY A 546 17.79 -2.21 60.16
N GLN A 547 16.75 -2.74 60.83
CA GLN A 547 16.34 -4.14 60.64
C GLN A 547 15.64 -4.40 59.29
N ASN A 548 15.01 -3.38 58.69
CA ASN A 548 14.17 -3.54 57.50
C ASN A 548 14.61 -2.61 56.36
N SER A 549 14.68 -3.13 55.14
CA SER A 549 15.13 -2.38 53.94
C SER A 549 14.06 -1.45 53.35
N GLY A 550 12.82 -1.46 53.87
CA GLY A 550 11.68 -0.76 53.25
C GLY A 550 11.24 -1.35 51.91
N LEU A 551 11.83 -2.48 51.48
CA LEU A 551 11.50 -3.17 50.23
C LEU A 551 10.45 -4.27 50.42
N GLY A 552 10.37 -4.89 51.61
CA GLY A 552 9.55 -6.08 51.85
C GLY A 552 8.08 -5.93 51.48
N LEU A 553 7.41 -4.83 51.86
CA LEU A 553 6.00 -4.59 51.54
C LEU A 553 5.78 -4.31 50.04
N SER A 554 6.68 -3.55 49.42
CA SER A 554 6.64 -3.26 47.97
C SER A 554 6.81 -4.53 47.12
N ILE A 555 7.71 -5.43 47.53
CA ILE A 555 7.94 -6.74 46.90
C ILE A 555 6.72 -7.63 47.13
N SER A 556 6.18 -7.62 48.35
CA SER A 556 5.00 -8.42 48.69
C SER A 556 3.78 -8.04 47.84
N ARG A 557 3.59 -6.73 47.56
CA ARG A 557 2.54 -6.25 46.66
C ARG A 557 2.78 -6.71 45.22
N GLN A 558 4.01 -6.59 44.71
CA GLN A 558 4.35 -7.07 43.37
C GLN A 558 4.11 -8.58 43.22
N ILE A 559 4.50 -9.39 44.21
CA ILE A 559 4.24 -10.83 44.20
C ILE A 559 2.73 -11.09 44.18
N ALA A 560 1.95 -10.38 45.01
CA ALA A 560 0.49 -10.54 45.03
C ALA A 560 -0.16 -10.20 43.67
N GLU A 561 0.26 -9.11 43.05
CA GLU A 561 -0.24 -8.66 41.73
C GLU A 561 0.16 -9.62 40.60
N ALA A 562 1.38 -10.16 40.64
CA ALA A 562 1.85 -11.18 39.70
C ALA A 562 1.01 -12.49 39.77
N HIS A 563 0.38 -12.76 40.92
CA HIS A 563 -0.54 -13.88 41.11
C HIS A 563 -2.01 -13.51 40.79
N GLY A 564 -2.27 -12.36 40.18
CA GLY A 564 -3.62 -11.85 39.91
C GLY A 564 -4.40 -11.45 41.16
N GLY A 565 -3.70 -11.29 42.29
CA GLY A 565 -4.23 -10.91 43.59
C GLY A 565 -4.04 -9.43 43.92
N THR A 566 -4.31 -9.08 45.17
CA THR A 566 -4.12 -7.72 45.70
C THR A 566 -3.61 -7.77 47.14
N LEU A 567 -2.74 -6.84 47.51
CA LEU A 567 -2.29 -6.63 48.88
C LEU A 567 -2.63 -5.22 49.36
N LYS A 568 -3.45 -5.13 50.41
CA LYS A 568 -3.92 -3.86 51.01
C LYS A 568 -3.57 -3.80 52.49
N ALA A 569 -3.58 -2.59 53.06
CA ALA A 569 -3.48 -2.35 54.48
C ALA A 569 -4.67 -1.51 54.96
N GLU A 570 -5.13 -1.77 56.18
CA GLU A 570 -6.14 -0.99 56.87
C GLU A 570 -5.85 -0.98 58.38
N ASN A 571 -6.42 -0.02 59.10
CA ASN A 571 -6.33 0.02 60.55
C ASN A 571 -7.48 -0.72 61.22
N ILE A 572 -7.20 -1.37 62.33
CA ILE A 572 -8.20 -2.00 63.19
C ILE A 572 -8.69 -0.96 64.19
N VAL A 573 -9.95 -0.55 64.07
CA VAL A 573 -10.57 0.45 64.94
C VAL A 573 -11.33 -0.25 66.08
N GLY A 574 -10.97 0.07 67.32
CA GLY A 574 -11.60 -0.47 68.52
C GLY A 574 -12.91 0.23 68.90
N GLN A 575 -13.54 -0.25 69.98
CA GLN A 575 -14.71 0.42 70.55
C GLN A 575 -14.30 1.80 71.08
N GLY A 576 -14.83 2.87 70.46
CA GLY A 576 -14.47 4.26 70.77
C GLY A 576 -13.73 5.01 69.65
N GLY A 577 -13.47 4.38 68.49
CA GLY A 577 -12.89 5.08 67.33
C GLY A 577 -11.36 5.20 67.35
N HIS A 578 -10.69 4.67 68.38
CA HIS A 578 -9.24 4.63 68.45
C HIS A 578 -8.66 3.46 67.64
N VAL A 579 -7.52 3.69 67.00
CA VAL A 579 -6.76 2.64 66.29
C VAL A 579 -6.13 1.70 67.33
N THR A 580 -6.34 0.41 67.15
CA THR A 580 -5.92 -0.67 68.07
C THR A 580 -4.95 -1.66 67.42
N GLY A 581 -4.56 -1.43 66.16
CA GLY A 581 -3.71 -2.31 65.38
C GLY A 581 -3.73 -2.03 63.90
N ALA A 582 -2.83 -2.65 63.14
CA ALA A 582 -2.88 -2.70 61.68
C ALA A 582 -3.36 -4.07 61.18
N ARG A 583 -3.94 -4.08 59.98
CA ARG A 583 -4.37 -5.28 59.26
C ARG A 583 -3.91 -5.22 57.82
N PHE A 584 -3.15 -6.22 57.42
CA PHE A 584 -2.80 -6.46 56.02
C PHE A 584 -3.71 -7.52 55.42
N ILE A 585 -4.19 -7.27 54.19
CA ILE A 585 -5.16 -8.11 53.49
C ILE A 585 -4.55 -8.58 52.17
N LEU A 586 -4.17 -9.85 52.11
CA LEU A 586 -3.75 -10.52 50.89
C LEU A 586 -4.94 -11.27 50.30
N ALA A 587 -5.39 -10.88 49.11
CA ALA A 587 -6.47 -11.56 48.40
C ALA A 587 -5.95 -12.20 47.11
N LEU A 588 -5.98 -13.53 47.03
CA LEU A 588 -5.53 -14.31 45.87
C LEU A 588 -6.73 -14.98 45.17
N PRO A 589 -6.70 -15.14 43.82
CA PRO A 589 -7.74 -15.87 43.10
C PRO A 589 -7.80 -17.32 43.59
N ALA A 590 -8.98 -17.73 44.06
CA ALA A 590 -9.19 -19.11 44.47
C ALA A 590 -9.39 -19.99 43.23
N GLU A 591 -8.85 -21.20 43.27
CA GLU A 591 -9.18 -22.18 42.23
C GLU A 591 -10.69 -22.52 42.32
N PRO A 592 -11.43 -22.50 41.20
CA PRO A 592 -12.83 -22.93 41.19
C PRO A 592 -12.91 -24.38 41.67
N HIS A 593 -13.90 -24.68 42.50
CA HIS A 593 -14.19 -26.07 42.88
C HIS A 593 -14.52 -26.85 41.59
N GLN A 594 -13.67 -27.80 41.23
CA GLN A 594 -14.01 -28.83 40.25
C GLN A 594 -15.00 -29.81 40.85
#